data_AF-A0AA88UKK2-F1
#
_entry.id   AF-A0AA88UKK2-F1
#
_cell.length_a   1.000
_cell.length_b   1.000
_cell.length_c   1.000
_cell.angle_alpha   90.00
_cell.angle_beta   90.00
_cell.angle_gamma   90.00
#
_symmetry.space_group_name_H-M   'P 1'
#
loop_
_entity.id
_entity.type
_entity.pdbx_description
1 polymer ?
#
loop_
_entity_poly.entity_id
_entity_poly.type
_entity_poly.pdbx_seq_one_letter_code
_entity_poly.pdbx_strand_id
1 'polypeptide(L)'
;MPTDQADQAELTIDQVLKRDIPWETYMTTKLITGTGLQLLRRYDKKAESYRAQLLDDDGPAYVRVFVSILRDIFKEETVEYVLALVDQMLTANPKRARLFHDKSLAEEDTYEPFLSARPKVQDASPVNGKASVSKTKLTNIDDVLNGLVEWLCAQGNFGSQMVDLGLPQVVQNLKAQAWSDEDLLEALNQLEGGLKDNIKKLNSFEKYKQEVLSRHLDWSPIHKDPNFWRENVTNFEENNFEILRVLLTLLDQSPDPRTQAVACFDLSQFIQYHPAGRVIVTDLKAKERVMKLLNHENAEVTKNALLCIQRLFLGAKYASFLQV
;
A
#
# COMPACT_ATOMS: atom_id res chain seq x y z
N MET A 1 -5.21 51.20 -27.79
CA MET A 1 -5.99 50.73 -26.62
C MET A 1 -5.38 49.41 -26.18
N PRO A 2 -4.82 49.30 -24.97
CA PRO A 2 -4.44 48.01 -24.43
C PRO A 2 -5.70 47.32 -23.90
N THR A 3 -5.98 46.13 -24.41
CA THR A 3 -6.99 45.21 -23.90
C THR A 3 -6.52 44.61 -22.58
N ASP A 4 -7.27 44.85 -21.51
CA ASP A 4 -7.17 44.15 -20.23
C ASP A 4 -7.32 42.64 -20.46
N GLN A 5 -6.23 41.90 -20.29
CA GLN A 5 -6.27 40.47 -19.97
C GLN A 5 -6.00 40.37 -18.48
N ALA A 6 -7.06 40.07 -17.72
CA ALA A 6 -6.96 39.79 -16.29
C ALA A 6 -6.10 38.53 -16.09
N ASP A 7 -4.97 38.69 -15.41
CA ASP A 7 -4.16 37.61 -14.85
C ASP A 7 -5.06 36.69 -14.00
N GLN A 8 -5.24 35.44 -14.42
CA GLN A 8 -5.73 34.38 -13.54
C GLN A 8 -4.59 34.02 -12.59
N ALA A 9 -4.58 34.62 -11.40
CA ALA A 9 -3.58 34.35 -10.37
C ALA A 9 -3.68 32.91 -9.85
N GLU A 10 -2.55 32.21 -9.84
CA GLU A 10 -2.38 30.85 -9.33
C GLU A 10 -2.59 30.78 -7.80
N LEU A 11 -3.28 29.74 -7.32
CA LEU A 11 -3.70 29.60 -5.91
C LEU A 11 -2.83 28.61 -5.15
N THR A 12 -2.24 29.02 -4.02
CA THR A 12 -1.45 28.15 -3.11
C THR A 12 -2.36 27.29 -2.21
N ILE A 13 -1.83 26.19 -1.62
CA ILE A 13 -2.56 25.33 -0.65
C ILE A 13 -3.19 26.16 0.48
N ASP A 14 -2.46 27.14 1.01
CA ASP A 14 -2.95 28.06 2.03
C ASP A 14 -4.08 28.98 1.55
N GLN A 15 -4.17 29.24 0.24
CA GLN A 15 -5.27 29.98 -0.36
C GLN A 15 -6.49 29.09 -0.62
N VAL A 16 -6.29 27.84 -1.03
CA VAL A 16 -7.36 26.84 -1.16
C VAL A 16 -8.02 26.61 0.20
N LEU A 17 -7.24 26.43 1.27
CA LEU A 17 -7.75 26.15 2.61
C LEU A 17 -8.45 27.34 3.29
N LYS A 18 -8.33 28.55 2.74
CA LYS A 18 -9.11 29.72 3.17
C LYS A 18 -10.53 29.74 2.61
N ARG A 19 -10.83 28.93 1.60
CA ARG A 19 -12.17 28.89 0.98
C ARG A 19 -13.22 28.49 2.01
N ASP A 20 -14.44 28.96 1.77
CA ASP A 20 -15.59 28.55 2.56
C ASP A 20 -16.36 27.48 1.81
N ILE A 21 -16.28 26.26 2.31
CA ILE A 21 -16.96 25.12 1.70
C ILE A 21 -18.34 24.98 2.35
N PRO A 22 -19.43 24.91 1.57
CA PRO A 22 -20.78 24.89 2.11
C PRO A 22 -21.18 23.50 2.61
N TRP A 23 -20.50 23.01 3.66
CA TRP A 23 -20.71 21.68 4.24
C TRP A 23 -22.17 21.44 4.65
N GLU A 24 -22.85 22.46 5.19
CA GLU A 24 -24.28 22.39 5.55
C GLU A 24 -25.19 22.08 4.36
N THR A 25 -24.87 22.67 3.20
CA THR A 25 -25.62 22.42 1.96
C THR A 25 -25.42 20.99 1.52
N TYR A 26 -24.19 20.48 1.54
CA TYR A 26 -23.90 19.09 1.20
C TYR A 26 -24.58 18.09 2.14
N MET A 27 -24.73 18.44 3.41
CA MET A 27 -25.48 17.60 4.37
C MET A 27 -26.98 17.60 4.05
N THR A 28 -27.54 18.79 3.80
CA THR A 28 -28.97 18.94 3.46
C THR A 28 -29.31 18.23 2.16
N THR A 29 -28.41 18.22 1.18
CA THR A 29 -28.56 17.48 -0.08
C THR A 29 -28.16 16.00 0.02
N LYS A 30 -27.85 15.49 1.22
CA LYS A 30 -27.46 14.11 1.51
C LYS A 30 -26.19 13.63 0.79
N LEU A 31 -25.31 14.55 0.41
CA LEU A 31 -23.99 14.24 -0.14
C LEU A 31 -22.94 14.01 0.96
N ILE A 32 -23.19 14.52 2.18
CA ILE A 32 -22.45 14.11 3.38
C ILE A 32 -23.43 13.69 4.47
N THR A 33 -23.01 12.77 5.35
CA THR A 33 -23.83 12.35 6.48
C THR A 33 -23.84 13.39 7.60
N GLY A 34 -24.86 13.37 8.46
CA GLY A 34 -24.91 14.25 9.64
C GLY A 34 -23.71 14.04 10.58
N THR A 35 -23.27 12.79 10.75
CA THR A 35 -22.04 12.45 11.48
C THR A 35 -20.80 12.99 10.78
N GLY A 36 -20.72 12.88 9.44
CA GLY A 36 -19.62 13.44 8.66
C GLY A 36 -19.49 14.95 8.81
N LEU A 37 -20.62 15.68 8.80
CA LEU A 37 -20.64 17.11 9.06
C LEU A 37 -20.11 17.47 10.45
N GLN A 38 -20.48 16.71 11.48
CA GLN A 38 -19.98 16.94 12.85
C GLN A 38 -18.46 16.74 12.94
N LEU A 39 -17.92 15.71 12.27
CA LEU A 39 -16.48 15.48 12.17
C LEU A 39 -15.79 16.64 11.45
N LEU A 40 -16.31 17.08 10.29
CA LEU A 40 -15.78 18.24 9.57
C LEU A 40 -15.75 19.49 10.44
N ARG A 41 -16.83 19.84 11.15
CA ARG A 41 -16.86 21.02 12.04
C ARG A 41 -15.80 20.98 13.15
N ARG A 42 -15.43 19.78 13.61
CA ARG A 42 -14.39 19.58 14.61
C ARG A 42 -12.98 19.66 14.03
N TYR A 43 -12.80 19.33 12.75
CA TYR A 43 -11.49 19.26 12.09
C TYR A 43 -11.14 20.51 11.30
N ASP A 44 -12.11 21.03 10.54
CA ASP A 44 -11.96 22.11 9.58
C ASP A 44 -11.57 23.43 10.25
N LYS A 45 -10.64 24.15 9.60
CA LYS A 45 -10.09 25.44 10.06
C LYS A 45 -9.54 25.42 11.49
N LYS A 46 -9.18 24.25 12.05
CA LYS A 46 -8.56 24.12 13.38
C LYS A 46 -7.04 24.12 13.31
N ALA A 47 -6.40 24.46 14.42
CA ALA A 47 -4.95 24.39 14.57
C ALA A 47 -4.44 22.95 14.34
N GLU A 48 -3.24 22.83 13.77
CA GLU A 48 -2.61 21.52 13.50
C GLU A 48 -2.54 20.64 14.75
N SER A 49 -2.14 21.19 15.90
CA SER A 49 -2.03 20.44 17.15
C SER A 49 -3.36 19.82 17.60
N TYR A 50 -4.48 20.50 17.36
CA TYR A 50 -5.81 19.96 17.69
C TYR A 50 -6.24 18.92 16.66
N ARG A 51 -6.00 19.15 15.37
CA ARG A 51 -6.25 18.16 14.31
C ARG A 51 -5.45 16.88 14.56
N ALA A 52 -4.21 17.00 15.03
CA ALA A 52 -3.36 15.88 15.40
C ALA A 52 -4.01 15.00 16.46
N GLN A 53 -4.49 15.61 17.55
CA GLN A 53 -5.17 14.89 18.62
C GLN A 53 -6.42 14.15 18.13
N LEU A 54 -7.24 14.80 17.29
CA LEU A 54 -8.44 14.16 16.73
C LEU A 54 -8.10 12.93 15.88
N LEU A 55 -6.99 12.98 15.13
CA LEU A 55 -6.54 11.88 14.29
C LEU A 55 -5.90 10.74 15.09
N ASP A 56 -5.30 11.05 16.23
CA ASP A 56 -4.80 10.04 17.18
C ASP A 56 -5.96 9.33 17.89
N ASP A 57 -7.05 10.05 18.20
CA ASP A 57 -8.22 9.52 18.88
C ASP A 57 -9.15 8.71 17.95
N ASP A 58 -9.48 9.23 16.76
CA ASP A 58 -10.49 8.65 15.85
C ASP A 58 -10.16 8.89 14.36
N GLY A 59 -8.88 8.78 14.00
CA GLY A 59 -8.39 9.03 12.64
C GLY A 59 -9.15 8.32 11.51
N PRO A 60 -9.53 7.03 11.62
CA PRO A 60 -10.25 6.34 10.55
C PRO A 60 -11.61 6.97 10.21
N ALA A 61 -12.32 7.52 11.20
CA ALA A 61 -13.60 8.18 10.95
C ALA A 61 -13.44 9.46 10.12
N TYR A 62 -12.37 10.25 10.36
CA TYR A 62 -12.07 11.44 9.56
C TYR A 62 -11.67 11.09 8.13
N VAL A 63 -10.85 10.06 7.96
CA VAL A 63 -10.46 9.57 6.64
C VAL A 63 -11.68 9.09 5.86
N ARG A 64 -12.60 8.35 6.49
CA ARG A 64 -13.87 7.95 5.87
C ARG A 64 -14.63 9.13 5.28
N VAL A 65 -14.70 10.22 6.04
CA VAL A 65 -15.41 11.43 5.61
C VAL A 65 -14.73 12.05 4.38
N PHE A 66 -13.40 12.20 4.39
CA PHE A 66 -12.67 12.73 3.24
C PHE A 66 -12.86 11.88 1.98
N VAL A 67 -12.73 10.56 2.12
CA VAL A 67 -12.93 9.60 1.02
C VAL A 67 -14.36 9.66 0.49
N SER A 68 -15.37 9.70 1.37
CA SER A 68 -16.78 9.82 0.96
C SER A 68 -17.06 11.12 0.19
N ILE A 69 -16.45 12.24 0.60
CA ILE A 69 -16.63 13.52 -0.09
C ILE A 69 -16.00 13.47 -1.48
N LEU A 70 -14.78 12.93 -1.60
CA LEU A 70 -14.12 12.79 -2.90
C LEU A 70 -14.89 11.86 -3.84
N ARG A 71 -15.67 10.91 -3.28
CA ARG A 71 -16.49 9.96 -4.05
C ARG A 71 -17.79 10.59 -4.53
N ASP A 72 -18.44 11.30 -3.61
CA ASP A 72 -19.85 11.67 -3.77
C ASP A 72 -19.99 13.14 -4.25
N ILE A 73 -18.92 13.95 -4.17
CA ILE A 73 -18.93 15.38 -4.51
C ILE A 73 -17.86 15.71 -5.55
N PHE A 74 -18.32 16.11 -6.73
CA PHE A 74 -17.46 16.44 -7.88
C PHE A 74 -17.29 17.96 -8.11
N LYS A 75 -17.62 18.80 -7.12
CA LYS A 75 -17.41 20.25 -7.24
C LYS A 75 -15.92 20.53 -7.05
N GLU A 76 -15.29 21.08 -8.09
CA GLU A 76 -13.84 21.37 -8.16
C GLU A 76 -13.30 22.00 -6.88
N GLU A 77 -13.87 23.14 -6.45
CA GLU A 77 -13.45 23.84 -5.24
C GLU A 77 -13.48 22.98 -3.97
N THR A 78 -14.41 22.02 -3.88
CA THR A 78 -14.57 21.12 -2.73
C THR A 78 -13.59 19.95 -2.80
N VAL A 79 -13.39 19.38 -3.99
CA VAL A 79 -12.39 18.33 -4.21
C VAL A 79 -11.00 18.86 -3.89
N GLU A 80 -10.63 20.02 -4.45
CA GLU A 80 -9.36 20.70 -4.15
C GLU A 80 -9.18 20.96 -2.65
N TYR A 81 -10.25 21.40 -1.98
CA TYR A 81 -10.20 21.65 -0.54
C TYR A 81 -9.92 20.39 0.28
N VAL A 82 -10.62 19.29 -0.03
CA VAL A 82 -10.43 18.03 0.68
C VAL A 82 -9.06 17.43 0.39
N LEU A 83 -8.58 17.51 -0.85
CA LEU A 83 -7.22 17.10 -1.19
C LEU A 83 -6.17 17.93 -0.42
N ALA A 84 -6.36 19.24 -0.31
CA ALA A 84 -5.49 20.10 0.50
C ALA A 84 -5.53 19.75 2.00
N LEU A 85 -6.68 19.31 2.54
CA LEU A 85 -6.77 18.82 3.92
C LEU A 85 -6.02 17.50 4.12
N VAL A 86 -6.12 16.58 3.15
CA VAL A 86 -5.38 15.30 3.16
C VAL A 86 -3.88 15.54 3.02
N ASP A 87 -3.47 16.44 2.14
CA ASP A 87 -2.07 16.85 1.99
C ASP A 87 -1.52 17.41 3.31
N GLN A 88 -2.19 18.41 3.92
CA GLN A 88 -1.75 18.94 5.22
C GLN A 88 -1.68 17.86 6.31
N MET A 89 -2.61 16.91 6.31
CA MET A 89 -2.64 15.82 7.27
C MET A 89 -1.38 14.94 7.17
N LEU A 90 -1.01 14.55 5.94
CA LEU A 90 0.10 13.67 5.64
C LEU A 90 1.44 14.39 5.73
N THR A 91 1.51 15.64 5.28
CA THR A 91 2.69 16.51 5.40
C THR A 91 3.06 16.74 6.86
N ALA A 92 2.08 16.96 7.74
CA ALA A 92 2.32 17.14 9.17
C ALA A 92 2.78 15.85 9.88
N ASN A 93 2.22 14.69 9.50
CA ASN A 93 2.71 13.41 9.99
C ASN A 93 2.46 12.29 8.96
N PRO A 94 3.52 11.87 8.24
CA PRO A 94 3.47 10.78 7.27
C PRO A 94 2.80 9.50 7.80
N LYS A 95 2.99 9.15 9.08
CA LYS A 95 2.45 7.91 9.65
C LYS A 95 0.91 7.86 9.66
N ARG A 96 0.23 9.00 9.47
CA ARG A 96 -1.23 9.08 9.39
C ARG A 96 -1.81 8.39 8.17
N ALA A 97 -1.02 8.07 7.14
CA ALA A 97 -1.49 7.27 6.01
C ALA A 97 -2.04 5.90 6.43
N ARG A 98 -1.56 5.33 7.54
CA ARG A 98 -2.12 4.09 8.12
C ARG A 98 -3.63 4.16 8.36
N LEU A 99 -4.17 5.36 8.55
CA LEU A 99 -5.59 5.59 8.81
C LEU A 99 -6.47 5.26 7.59
N PHE A 100 -5.93 5.35 6.37
CA PHE A 100 -6.62 4.92 5.14
C PHE A 100 -6.70 3.40 5.00
N HIS A 101 -5.99 2.66 5.85
CA HIS A 101 -5.90 1.21 5.83
C HIS A 101 -6.59 0.56 7.03
N ASP A 102 -7.38 1.33 7.78
CA ASP A 102 -8.12 0.81 8.91
C ASP A 102 -9.19 -0.20 8.43
N LYS A 103 -9.34 -1.31 9.15
CA LYS A 103 -10.27 -2.40 8.77
C LYS A 103 -11.72 -1.92 8.69
N SER A 104 -12.08 -0.84 9.37
CA SER A 104 -13.41 -0.25 9.29
C SER A 104 -13.70 0.42 7.94
N LEU A 105 -12.69 0.61 7.08
CA LEU A 105 -12.81 1.15 5.72
C LEU A 105 -12.81 0.06 4.64
N ALA A 106 -12.62 -1.22 5.01
CA ALA A 106 -12.38 -2.31 4.06
C ALA A 106 -13.56 -2.66 3.14
N GLU A 107 -14.78 -2.19 3.44
CA GLU A 107 -15.95 -2.35 2.56
C GLU A 107 -16.12 -1.19 1.57
N GLU A 108 -15.37 -0.11 1.72
CA GLU A 108 -15.35 1.02 0.78
C GLU A 108 -14.09 0.93 -0.09
N ASP A 109 -14.25 1.00 -1.42
CA ASP A 109 -13.12 1.14 -2.36
C ASP A 109 -12.41 2.47 -2.07
N THR A 110 -11.49 2.44 -1.11
CA THR A 110 -10.90 3.62 -0.46
C THR A 110 -10.16 4.53 -1.45
N TYR A 111 -9.73 3.96 -2.57
CA TYR A 111 -8.95 4.64 -3.61
C TYR A 111 -9.75 5.08 -4.82
N GLU A 112 -10.92 4.48 -5.10
CA GLU A 112 -11.76 4.83 -6.26
C GLU A 112 -12.12 6.33 -6.34
N PRO A 113 -12.41 7.00 -5.22
CA PRO A 113 -12.72 8.43 -5.20
C PRO A 113 -11.61 9.32 -5.77
N PHE A 114 -10.35 8.98 -5.46
CA PHE A 114 -9.18 9.68 -5.98
C PHE A 114 -9.00 9.46 -7.49
N LEU A 115 -9.49 8.33 -8.01
CA LEU A 115 -9.47 8.02 -9.45
C LEU A 115 -10.62 8.69 -10.21
N SER A 116 -11.72 9.01 -9.52
CA SER A 116 -12.93 9.63 -10.08
C SER A 116 -12.86 11.16 -10.17
N ALA A 117 -11.94 11.79 -9.41
CA ALA A 117 -11.65 13.22 -9.40
C ALA A 117 -10.97 13.66 -10.72
N ARG A 118 -11.69 13.60 -11.83
CA ARG A 118 -11.22 14.02 -13.16
C ARG A 118 -11.35 15.54 -13.33
N PRO A 119 -10.44 16.21 -14.07
CA PRO A 119 -10.80 17.40 -14.82
C PRO A 119 -11.72 16.98 -15.98
N LYS A 120 -12.95 17.51 -16.06
CA LYS A 120 -13.80 17.32 -17.25
C LYS A 120 -13.22 18.16 -18.39
N VAL A 121 -12.61 17.50 -19.38
CA VAL A 121 -12.30 18.12 -20.67
C VAL A 121 -13.62 18.56 -21.30
N GLN A 122 -13.92 19.87 -21.27
CA GLN A 122 -14.95 20.46 -22.12
C GLN A 122 -14.38 20.66 -23.51
N ASP A 123 -15.13 20.18 -24.50
CA ASP A 123 -14.86 20.26 -25.94
C ASP A 123 -14.27 21.61 -26.37
N ALA A 124 -13.06 21.56 -26.93
CA ALA A 124 -12.59 22.60 -27.86
C ALA A 124 -11.65 21.97 -28.90
N SER A 125 -12.09 22.05 -30.16
CA SER A 125 -11.38 21.66 -31.37
C SER A 125 -9.91 22.12 -31.44
N PRO A 126 -9.05 21.42 -32.19
CA PRO A 126 -7.63 21.75 -32.26
C PRO A 126 -7.41 23.01 -33.10
N VAL A 127 -7.04 24.12 -32.46
CA VAL A 127 -6.39 25.24 -33.13
C VAL A 127 -4.90 25.19 -32.83
N ASN A 128 -4.16 24.97 -33.90
CA ASN A 128 -2.71 24.88 -33.98
C ASN A 128 -2.05 26.20 -33.56
N GLY A 129 -1.04 26.12 -32.68
CA GLY A 129 -0.22 27.27 -32.29
C GLY A 129 0.93 26.86 -31.38
N LYS A 130 2.13 26.71 -31.93
CA LYS A 130 3.38 26.52 -31.19
C LYS A 130 3.64 27.73 -30.28
N ALA A 131 3.94 27.49 -29.00
CA ALA A 131 4.93 28.25 -28.25
C ALA A 131 5.35 27.49 -26.99
N SER A 132 6.63 27.16 -26.93
CA SER A 132 7.37 26.75 -25.75
C SER A 132 7.63 27.97 -24.86
N VAL A 133 7.06 28.00 -23.66
CA VAL A 133 7.57 28.79 -22.52
C VAL A 133 7.28 28.02 -21.23
N SER A 134 8.34 27.66 -20.54
CA SER A 134 8.35 27.17 -19.16
C SER A 134 7.92 28.29 -18.20
N LYS A 135 6.86 28.03 -17.43
CA LYS A 135 6.54 28.58 -16.10
C LYS A 135 5.30 27.85 -15.57
N THR A 136 5.54 27.14 -14.45
CA THR A 136 4.61 26.49 -13.52
C THR A 136 3.18 26.97 -13.67
N LYS A 137 2.30 26.06 -14.10
CA LYS A 137 0.84 26.15 -14.08
C LYS A 137 0.36 25.57 -12.74
N LEU A 138 -0.68 26.15 -12.16
CA LEU A 138 -1.51 25.59 -11.09
C LEU A 138 -1.47 24.06 -11.04
N THR A 139 -1.13 23.57 -9.85
CA THR A 139 -1.18 22.21 -9.32
C THR A 139 -2.45 21.47 -9.74
N ASN A 140 -2.48 21.03 -10.99
CA ASN A 140 -3.38 20.02 -11.47
C ASN A 140 -3.10 18.76 -10.62
N ILE A 141 -4.01 17.81 -10.67
CA ILE A 141 -3.93 16.56 -9.90
C ILE A 141 -2.53 15.90 -9.94
N ASP A 142 -1.77 16.18 -11.01
CA ASP A 142 -0.34 16.00 -11.26
C ASP A 142 0.57 16.23 -10.03
N ASP A 143 0.58 17.41 -9.39
CA ASP A 143 1.51 17.69 -8.28
C ASP A 143 1.09 17.02 -6.97
N VAL A 144 -0.22 16.83 -6.78
CA VAL A 144 -0.78 16.15 -5.60
C VAL A 144 -0.57 14.65 -5.71
N LEU A 145 -0.80 14.05 -6.88
CA LEU A 145 -0.49 12.64 -7.13
C LEU A 145 1.02 12.42 -7.11
N ASN A 146 1.83 13.27 -7.74
CA ASN A 146 3.29 13.18 -7.68
C ASN A 146 3.79 13.35 -6.24
N GLY A 147 3.23 14.29 -5.46
CA GLY A 147 3.55 14.45 -4.04
C GLY A 147 3.15 13.25 -3.19
N LEU A 148 1.96 12.68 -3.42
CA LEU A 148 1.52 11.45 -2.75
C LEU A 148 2.41 10.26 -3.14
N VAL A 149 2.84 10.19 -4.39
CA VAL A 149 3.71 9.15 -4.96
C VAL A 149 5.15 9.25 -4.46
N GLU A 150 5.74 10.45 -4.45
CA GLU A 150 7.05 10.72 -3.89
C GLU A 150 7.07 10.42 -2.39
N TRP A 151 6.00 10.83 -1.69
CA TRP A 151 5.80 10.52 -0.30
C TRP A 151 5.66 9.00 -0.05
N LEU A 152 4.87 8.28 -0.85
CA LEU A 152 4.72 6.82 -0.78
C LEU A 152 6.02 6.07 -1.12
N CYS A 153 6.77 6.53 -2.11
CA CYS A 153 8.06 5.95 -2.52
C CYS A 153 9.18 6.23 -1.51
N ALA A 154 9.14 7.37 -0.82
CA ALA A 154 10.10 7.73 0.22
C ALA A 154 9.91 6.92 1.52
N GLN A 155 8.74 6.30 1.73
CA GLN A 155 8.45 5.51 2.93
C GLN A 155 8.72 4.01 2.69
N GLY A 156 9.97 3.59 2.93
CA GLY A 156 10.41 2.19 2.83
C GLY A 156 9.76 1.17 3.78
N ASN A 157 8.68 1.53 4.48
CA ASN A 157 7.97 0.67 5.45
C ASN A 157 6.52 0.32 5.06
N PHE A 158 5.89 1.00 4.10
CA PHE A 158 4.51 0.71 3.68
C PHE A 158 4.41 -0.02 2.33
N GLY A 159 5.52 -0.17 1.61
CA GLY A 159 5.46 -0.72 0.26
C GLY A 159 4.95 -2.17 0.20
N SER A 160 5.06 -2.98 1.26
CA SER A 160 4.47 -4.34 1.25
C SER A 160 2.95 -4.28 1.29
N GLN A 161 2.39 -3.39 2.12
CA GLN A 161 0.96 -3.18 2.26
C GLN A 161 0.37 -2.57 0.99
N MET A 162 1.10 -1.66 0.33
CA MET A 162 0.68 -1.08 -0.95
C MET A 162 0.60 -2.13 -2.07
N VAL A 163 1.48 -3.13 -2.03
CA VAL A 163 1.46 -4.27 -2.97
C VAL A 163 0.28 -5.19 -2.67
N ASP A 164 0.07 -5.52 -1.40
CA ASP A 164 -1.06 -6.35 -0.95
C ASP A 164 -2.42 -5.74 -1.32
N LEU A 165 -2.52 -4.41 -1.33
CA LEU A 165 -3.74 -3.67 -1.66
C LEU A 165 -3.93 -3.42 -3.16
N GLY A 166 -3.08 -4.02 -4.00
CA GLY A 166 -3.27 -4.01 -5.45
C GLY A 166 -2.91 -2.69 -6.13
N LEU A 167 -2.17 -1.79 -5.47
CA LEU A 167 -1.72 -0.53 -6.11
C LEU A 167 -0.96 -0.76 -7.44
N PRO A 168 -0.12 -1.80 -7.60
CA PRO A 168 0.46 -2.09 -8.91
C PRO A 168 -0.59 -2.36 -10.00
N GLN A 169 -1.68 -3.05 -9.65
CA GLN A 169 -2.78 -3.31 -10.57
C GLN A 169 -3.54 -2.02 -10.91
N VAL A 170 -3.72 -1.13 -9.93
CA VAL A 170 -4.33 0.20 -10.14
C VAL A 170 -3.50 1.02 -11.14
N VAL A 171 -2.18 1.08 -10.96
CA VAL A 171 -1.29 1.81 -11.88
C VAL A 171 -1.31 1.21 -13.28
N GLN A 172 -1.35 -0.12 -13.41
CA GLN A 172 -1.51 -0.77 -14.71
C GLN A 172 -2.86 -0.46 -15.36
N ASN A 173 -3.94 -0.47 -14.59
CA ASN A 173 -5.27 -0.13 -15.08
C ASN A 173 -5.36 1.33 -15.52
N LEU A 174 -4.69 2.24 -14.80
CA LEU A 174 -4.57 3.64 -15.18
C LEU A 174 -3.81 3.78 -16.49
N LYS A 175 -2.65 3.14 -16.64
CA LYS A 175 -1.86 3.17 -17.89
C LYS A 175 -2.58 2.58 -19.09
N ALA A 176 -3.53 1.67 -18.88
CA ALA A 176 -4.33 1.08 -19.95
C ALA A 176 -5.36 2.06 -20.54
N GLN A 177 -5.54 3.24 -19.94
CA GLN A 177 -6.43 4.29 -20.46
C GLN A 177 -5.76 5.12 -21.56
N ALA A 178 -6.56 5.64 -22.49
CA ALA A 178 -6.09 6.49 -23.57
C ALA A 178 -5.89 7.93 -23.07
N TRP A 179 -4.76 8.18 -22.43
CA TRP A 179 -4.36 9.52 -21.99
C TRP A 179 -3.91 10.36 -23.19
N SER A 180 -4.43 11.58 -23.30
CA SER A 180 -3.94 12.60 -24.23
C SER A 180 -2.81 13.45 -23.62
N ASP A 181 -2.59 13.33 -22.32
CA ASP A 181 -1.62 14.07 -21.54
C ASP A 181 -0.32 13.25 -21.42
N GLU A 182 0.75 13.73 -22.06
CA GLU A 182 2.05 13.05 -22.07
C GLU A 182 2.74 13.13 -20.70
N ASP A 183 2.51 14.20 -19.92
CA ASP A 183 3.15 14.40 -18.61
C ASP A 183 2.52 13.47 -17.56
N LEU A 184 1.20 13.27 -17.61
CA LEU A 184 0.51 12.29 -16.76
C LEU A 184 0.92 10.85 -17.07
N LEU A 185 1.06 10.51 -18.36
CA LEU A 185 1.53 9.19 -18.75
C LEU A 185 2.96 8.96 -18.24
N GLU A 186 3.82 9.97 -18.29
CA GLU A 186 5.18 9.92 -17.75
C GLU A 186 5.19 9.78 -16.22
N ALA A 187 4.35 10.51 -15.49
CA ALA A 187 4.18 10.35 -14.04
C ALA A 187 3.71 8.92 -13.66
N LEU A 188 2.75 8.36 -14.40
CA LEU A 188 2.29 6.98 -14.20
C LEU A 188 3.39 5.95 -14.51
N ASN A 189 4.23 6.21 -15.52
CA ASN A 189 5.40 5.38 -15.81
C ASN A 189 6.44 5.44 -14.70
N GLN A 190 6.72 6.63 -14.16
CA GLN A 190 7.64 6.82 -13.04
C GLN A 190 7.12 6.17 -11.76
N LEU A 191 5.82 6.29 -11.48
CA LEU A 191 5.16 5.60 -10.38
C LEU A 191 5.27 4.08 -10.52
N GLU A 192 4.99 3.52 -11.71
CA GLU A 192 5.14 2.08 -11.94
C GLU A 192 6.59 1.63 -11.73
N GLY A 193 7.56 2.41 -12.22
CA GLY A 193 8.99 2.17 -12.03
C GLY A 193 9.37 2.18 -10.54
N GLY A 194 8.99 3.23 -9.82
CA GLY A 194 9.25 3.40 -8.39
C GLY A 194 8.60 2.29 -7.55
N LEU A 195 7.37 1.90 -7.85
CA LEU A 195 6.70 0.77 -7.20
C LEU A 195 7.42 -0.55 -7.48
N LYS A 196 7.81 -0.82 -8.74
CA LYS A 196 8.58 -2.04 -9.07
C LYS A 196 9.92 -2.09 -8.34
N ASP A 197 10.63 -0.97 -8.25
CA ASP A 197 11.91 -0.92 -7.55
C ASP A 197 11.74 -1.02 -6.03
N ASN A 198 10.67 -0.45 -5.47
CA ASN A 198 10.33 -0.61 -4.06
C ASN A 198 9.94 -2.07 -3.75
N ILE A 199 9.14 -2.71 -4.60
CA ILE A 199 8.81 -4.14 -4.52
C ILE A 199 10.08 -4.98 -4.51
N LYS A 200 11.01 -4.74 -5.45
CA LYS A 200 12.28 -5.47 -5.48
C LYS A 200 13.11 -5.29 -4.21
N LYS A 201 13.14 -4.08 -3.65
CA LYS A 201 13.84 -3.80 -2.38
C LYS A 201 13.18 -4.50 -1.20
N LEU A 202 11.84 -4.49 -1.14
CA LEU A 202 11.08 -5.14 -0.07
C LEU A 202 11.13 -6.66 -0.16
N ASN A 203 11.13 -7.20 -1.38
CA ASN A 203 11.32 -8.61 -1.67
C ASN A 203 12.80 -9.00 -1.77
N SER A 204 13.70 -8.20 -1.21
CA SER A 204 15.12 -8.56 -1.17
C SER A 204 15.40 -9.61 -0.10
N PHE A 205 16.36 -10.48 -0.36
CA PHE A 205 16.81 -11.46 0.62
C PHE A 205 17.31 -10.83 1.92
N GLU A 206 17.88 -9.63 1.86
CA GLU A 206 18.34 -8.90 3.04
C GLU A 206 17.17 -8.49 3.96
N LYS A 207 16.04 -8.06 3.40
CA LYS A 207 14.84 -7.75 4.17
C LYS A 207 14.24 -9.00 4.81
N TYR A 208 14.14 -10.09 4.04
CA TYR A 208 13.72 -11.41 4.56
C TYR A 208 14.60 -11.85 5.74
N LYS A 209 15.92 -11.77 5.56
CA LYS A 209 16.91 -12.14 6.57
C LYS A 209 16.74 -11.32 7.85
N GLN A 210 16.56 -10.01 7.74
CA GLN A 210 16.31 -9.13 8.89
C GLN A 210 15.03 -9.52 9.64
N GLU A 211 13.95 -9.83 8.92
CA GLU A 211 12.68 -10.29 9.52
C GLU A 211 12.87 -11.60 10.30
N VAL A 212 13.48 -12.61 9.69
CA VAL A 212 13.76 -13.91 10.34
C VAL A 212 14.64 -13.72 11.58
N LEU A 213 15.70 -12.93 11.47
CA LEU A 213 16.63 -12.67 12.58
C LEU A 213 16.00 -11.85 13.72
N SER A 214 14.99 -11.03 13.41
CA SER A 214 14.20 -10.32 14.43
C SER A 214 13.30 -11.24 15.26
N ARG A 215 13.10 -12.49 14.80
CA ARG A 215 12.24 -13.52 15.42
C ARG A 215 10.75 -13.16 15.47
N HIS A 216 10.35 -12.17 14.68
CA HIS A 216 8.96 -11.78 14.52
C HIS A 216 8.61 -11.88 13.03
N LEU A 217 7.91 -12.96 12.67
CA LEU A 217 7.51 -13.22 11.28
C LEU A 217 6.05 -12.86 11.10
N ASP A 218 5.75 -12.14 10.02
CA ASP A 218 4.39 -11.85 9.62
C ASP A 218 4.17 -12.19 8.14
N TRP A 219 2.93 -12.49 7.76
CA TRP A 219 2.57 -12.67 6.37
C TRP A 219 2.79 -11.38 5.60
N SER A 220 3.75 -11.46 4.68
CA SER A 220 4.01 -10.45 3.65
C SER A 220 4.17 -11.13 2.27
N PRO A 221 4.05 -10.39 1.16
CA PRO A 221 4.18 -10.93 -0.20
C PRO A 221 5.42 -11.79 -0.42
N ILE A 222 6.54 -11.46 0.21
CA ILE A 222 7.85 -12.12 0.01
C ILE A 222 7.79 -13.62 0.33
N HIS A 223 7.07 -14.01 1.38
CA HIS A 223 6.93 -15.41 1.79
C HIS A 223 6.24 -16.22 0.71
N LYS A 224 5.29 -15.63 -0.02
CA LYS A 224 4.47 -16.32 -1.02
C LYS A 224 4.98 -16.14 -2.44
N ASP A 225 5.95 -15.25 -2.69
CA ASP A 225 6.47 -14.93 -4.02
C ASP A 225 7.35 -16.07 -4.58
N PRO A 226 6.91 -16.78 -5.63
CA PRO A 226 7.71 -17.85 -6.24
C PRO A 226 9.04 -17.38 -6.81
N ASN A 227 9.15 -16.13 -7.27
CA ASN A 227 10.38 -15.61 -7.86
C ASN A 227 11.42 -15.36 -6.78
N PHE A 228 11.02 -14.78 -5.64
CA PHE A 228 11.87 -14.64 -4.46
C PHE A 228 12.53 -15.97 -4.10
N TRP A 229 11.74 -17.04 -3.95
CA TRP A 229 12.28 -18.35 -3.59
C TRP A 229 13.21 -18.90 -4.67
N ARG A 230 12.83 -18.86 -5.96
CA ARG A 230 13.70 -19.37 -7.04
C ARG A 230 15.06 -18.67 -7.09
N GLU A 231 15.07 -17.35 -6.90
CA GLU A 231 16.28 -16.53 -7.03
C GLU A 231 17.19 -16.62 -5.80
N ASN A 232 16.61 -16.78 -4.60
CA ASN A 232 17.36 -16.63 -3.35
C ASN A 232 17.57 -17.93 -2.56
N VAL A 233 17.04 -19.07 -3.03
CA VAL A 233 17.07 -20.32 -2.24
C VAL A 233 18.48 -20.79 -1.88
N THR A 234 19.48 -20.52 -2.73
CA THR A 234 20.89 -20.87 -2.44
C THR A 234 21.48 -20.02 -1.32
N ASN A 235 20.99 -18.79 -1.12
CA ASN A 235 21.50 -17.90 -0.08
C ASN A 235 21.14 -18.41 1.34
N PHE A 236 20.17 -19.32 1.46
CA PHE A 236 19.84 -19.98 2.74
C PHE A 236 20.95 -20.93 3.22
N GLU A 237 21.92 -21.27 2.37
CA GLU A 237 23.09 -22.08 2.77
C GLU A 237 24.17 -21.25 3.52
N GLU A 238 24.09 -19.92 3.44
CA GLU A 238 25.04 -19.02 4.09
C GLU A 238 25.12 -19.19 5.60
N ASN A 239 26.26 -18.82 6.18
CA ASN A 239 26.50 -18.82 7.63
C ASN A 239 26.12 -20.15 8.32
N ASN A 240 26.40 -21.27 7.66
CA ASN A 240 26.06 -22.61 8.16
C ASN A 240 24.54 -22.75 8.40
N PHE A 241 23.76 -22.39 7.38
CA PHE A 241 22.30 -22.46 7.36
C PHE A 241 21.65 -21.64 8.49
N GLU A 242 22.18 -20.44 8.78
CA GLU A 242 21.74 -19.57 9.88
C GLU A 242 20.22 -19.34 9.85
N ILE A 243 19.70 -18.95 8.69
CA ILE A 243 18.27 -18.65 8.48
C ILE A 243 17.41 -19.87 8.76
N LEU A 244 17.75 -21.04 8.19
CA LEU A 244 17.03 -22.27 8.45
C LEU A 244 17.06 -22.66 9.93
N ARG A 245 18.20 -22.48 10.60
CA ARG A 245 18.33 -22.75 12.04
C ARG A 245 17.48 -21.83 12.88
N VAL A 246 17.36 -20.56 12.52
CA VAL A 246 16.46 -19.61 13.21
C VAL A 246 15.01 -20.00 12.97
N LEU A 247 14.59 -20.28 11.74
CA LEU A 247 13.24 -20.77 11.44
C LEU A 247 12.89 -22.02 12.27
N LEU A 248 13.80 -22.99 12.34
CA LEU A 248 13.63 -24.20 13.17
C LEU A 248 13.55 -23.89 14.67
N THR A 249 14.27 -22.87 15.13
CA THR A 249 14.19 -22.40 16.52
C THR A 249 12.85 -21.76 16.81
N LEU A 250 12.30 -20.99 15.86
CA LEU A 250 10.98 -20.37 15.98
C LEU A 250 9.85 -21.40 16.08
N LEU A 251 9.98 -22.54 15.40
CA LEU A 251 9.00 -23.64 15.54
C LEU A 251 8.87 -24.12 16.99
N ASP A 252 9.98 -24.26 17.71
CA ASP A 252 10.01 -24.79 19.06
C ASP A 252 9.77 -23.72 20.15
N GLN A 253 10.21 -22.48 19.91
CA GLN A 253 10.35 -21.45 20.96
C GLN A 253 9.44 -20.25 20.79
N SER A 254 8.85 -20.02 19.61
CA SER A 254 7.98 -18.86 19.42
C SER A 254 6.68 -19.03 20.23
N PRO A 255 6.32 -18.06 21.07
CA PRO A 255 5.02 -18.06 21.75
C PRO A 255 3.88 -17.59 20.81
N ASP A 256 4.22 -17.00 19.66
CA ASP A 256 3.27 -16.50 18.68
C ASP A 256 2.96 -17.58 17.62
N PRO A 257 1.70 -18.07 17.54
CA PRO A 257 1.27 -19.03 16.53
C PRO A 257 1.44 -18.52 15.11
N ARG A 258 1.33 -17.21 14.87
CA ARG A 258 1.48 -16.65 13.52
C ARG A 258 2.91 -16.79 13.03
N THR A 259 3.88 -16.41 13.86
CA THR A 259 5.30 -16.65 13.59
C THR A 259 5.61 -18.13 13.34
N GLN A 260 5.02 -19.06 14.11
CA GLN A 260 5.20 -20.50 13.88
C GLN A 260 4.61 -20.96 12.54
N ALA A 261 3.43 -20.45 12.17
CA ALA A 261 2.77 -20.75 10.91
C ALA A 261 3.61 -20.28 9.70
N VAL A 262 4.11 -19.05 9.73
CA VAL A 262 4.98 -18.49 8.69
C VAL A 262 6.29 -19.29 8.61
N ALA A 263 6.92 -19.62 9.75
CA ALA A 263 8.14 -20.42 9.76
C ALA A 263 7.93 -21.84 9.18
N CYS A 264 6.82 -22.50 9.49
CA CYS A 264 6.47 -23.78 8.86
C CYS A 264 6.31 -23.65 7.35
N PHE A 265 5.63 -22.60 6.90
CA PHE A 265 5.42 -22.34 5.49
C PHE A 265 6.74 -22.08 4.77
N ASP A 266 7.59 -21.22 5.30
CA ASP A 266 8.89 -20.87 4.71
C ASP A 266 9.82 -22.08 4.58
N LEU A 267 9.88 -22.94 5.61
CA LEU A 267 10.61 -24.20 5.52
C LEU A 267 10.06 -25.09 4.39
N SER A 268 8.74 -25.12 4.24
CA SER A 268 8.07 -25.85 3.16
C SER A 268 8.42 -25.27 1.78
N GLN A 269 8.59 -23.96 1.66
CA GLN A 269 8.99 -23.29 0.43
C GLN A 269 10.45 -23.61 0.11
N PHE A 270 11.36 -23.52 1.09
CA PHE A 270 12.76 -23.93 0.91
C PHE A 270 12.88 -25.38 0.41
N ILE A 271 12.11 -26.32 0.98
CA ILE A 271 12.07 -27.72 0.52
C ILE A 271 11.60 -27.84 -0.93
N GLN A 272 10.64 -27.01 -1.35
CA GLN A 272 10.07 -27.03 -2.70
C GLN A 272 11.06 -26.50 -3.75
N TYR A 273 11.73 -25.39 -3.45
CA TYR A 273 12.55 -24.67 -4.42
C TYR A 273 14.02 -25.09 -4.39
N HIS A 274 14.53 -25.63 -3.28
CA HIS A 274 15.93 -26.05 -3.20
C HIS A 274 16.12 -27.50 -3.69
N PRO A 275 17.01 -27.79 -4.65
CA PRO A 275 17.24 -29.15 -5.15
C PRO A 275 17.60 -30.16 -4.06
N ALA A 276 18.41 -29.73 -3.09
CA ALA A 276 18.81 -30.52 -1.93
C ALA A 276 17.98 -30.24 -0.67
N GLY A 277 16.89 -29.48 -0.79
CA GLY A 277 16.15 -28.92 0.36
C GLY A 277 15.73 -29.98 1.38
N ARG A 278 15.23 -31.13 0.90
CA ARG A 278 14.85 -32.27 1.77
C ARG A 278 16.02 -32.82 2.57
N VAL A 279 17.18 -32.98 1.94
CA VAL A 279 18.37 -33.55 2.59
C VAL A 279 18.83 -32.57 3.68
N ILE A 280 18.98 -31.30 3.30
CA ILE A 280 19.43 -30.22 4.20
C ILE A 280 18.54 -30.11 5.44
N VAL A 281 17.21 -29.99 5.27
CA VAL A 281 16.32 -29.83 6.42
C VAL A 281 16.22 -31.12 7.26
N THR A 282 16.45 -32.29 6.66
CA THR A 282 16.52 -33.56 7.40
C THR A 282 17.76 -33.59 8.29
N ASP A 283 18.92 -33.19 7.76
CA ASP A 283 20.18 -33.11 8.51
C ASP A 283 20.10 -32.06 9.64
N LEU A 284 19.34 -30.98 9.43
CA LEU A 284 19.01 -29.99 10.45
C LEU A 284 17.92 -30.44 11.45
N LYS A 285 17.45 -31.70 11.35
CA LYS A 285 16.45 -32.31 12.24
C LYS A 285 15.09 -31.60 12.23
N ALA A 286 14.68 -31.06 11.08
CA ALA A 286 13.40 -30.36 10.94
C ALA A 286 12.18 -31.27 11.17
N LYS A 287 12.30 -32.54 10.78
CA LYS A 287 11.21 -33.54 10.86
C LYS A 287 10.52 -33.56 12.22
N GLU A 288 11.29 -33.76 13.28
CA GLU A 288 10.75 -33.92 14.64
C GLU A 288 10.11 -32.62 15.14
N ARG A 289 10.68 -31.46 14.76
CA ARG A 289 10.16 -30.14 15.17
C ARG A 289 8.82 -29.84 14.52
N VAL A 290 8.71 -30.05 13.20
CA VAL A 290 7.46 -29.80 12.47
C VAL A 290 6.38 -30.80 12.87
N MET A 291 6.72 -32.07 13.14
CA MET A 291 5.75 -33.08 13.57
C MET A 291 5.05 -32.71 14.90
N LYS A 292 5.75 -32.06 15.83
CA LYS A 292 5.14 -31.60 17.09
C LYS A 292 4.02 -30.58 16.86
N LEU A 293 4.10 -29.82 15.77
CA LEU A 293 3.13 -28.78 15.42
C LEU A 293 1.89 -29.30 14.68
N LEU A 294 1.84 -30.60 14.32
CA LEU A 294 0.67 -31.20 13.65
C LEU A 294 -0.58 -31.27 14.53
N ASN A 295 -0.42 -31.21 15.85
CA ASN A 295 -1.52 -31.22 16.82
C ASN A 295 -1.63 -29.88 17.56
N HIS A 296 -1.18 -28.79 16.94
CA HIS A 296 -1.21 -27.47 17.54
C HIS A 296 -2.65 -26.94 17.65
N GLU A 297 -2.97 -26.21 18.72
CA GLU A 297 -4.32 -25.68 18.98
C GLU A 297 -4.76 -24.69 17.89
N ASN A 298 -3.81 -23.91 17.35
CA ASN A 298 -4.05 -23.01 16.23
C ASN A 298 -4.07 -23.78 14.90
N ALA A 299 -5.21 -23.72 14.19
CA ALA A 299 -5.44 -24.40 12.92
C ALA A 299 -4.49 -23.95 11.78
N GLU A 300 -4.04 -22.69 11.79
CA GLU A 300 -3.11 -22.17 10.77
C GLU A 300 -1.72 -22.77 10.93
N VAL A 301 -1.25 -22.93 12.17
CA VAL A 301 0.00 -23.64 12.46
C VAL A 301 -0.08 -25.08 11.97
N THR A 302 -1.15 -25.78 12.34
CA THR A 302 -1.38 -27.17 11.92
C THR A 302 -1.44 -27.32 10.40
N LYS A 303 -2.11 -26.41 9.70
CA LYS A 303 -2.19 -26.37 8.23
C LYS A 303 -0.79 -26.24 7.59
N ASN A 304 0.01 -25.29 8.05
CA ASN A 304 1.34 -25.03 7.47
C ASN A 304 2.35 -26.11 7.87
N ALA A 305 2.25 -26.66 9.08
CA ALA A 305 3.05 -27.81 9.52
C ALA A 305 2.74 -29.05 8.65
N LEU A 306 1.47 -29.31 8.36
CA LEU A 306 1.05 -30.39 7.47
C LEU A 306 1.62 -30.20 6.06
N LEU A 307 1.54 -28.99 5.49
CA LEU A 307 2.14 -28.68 4.19
C LEU A 307 3.65 -28.95 4.18
N CYS A 308 4.35 -28.50 5.21
CA CYS A 308 5.79 -28.73 5.35
C CYS A 308 6.14 -30.22 5.43
N ILE A 309 5.38 -31.00 6.21
CA ILE A 309 5.55 -32.46 6.31
C ILE A 309 5.26 -33.14 4.98
N GLN A 310 4.19 -32.77 4.29
CA GLN A 310 3.86 -33.31 2.97
C GLN A 310 5.01 -33.10 1.99
N ARG A 311 5.60 -31.91 1.95
CA ARG A 311 6.75 -31.63 1.06
C ARG A 311 8.03 -32.34 1.47
N LEU A 312 8.20 -32.58 2.78
CA LEU A 312 9.33 -33.34 3.32
C LEU A 312 9.28 -34.82 2.92
N PHE A 313 8.09 -35.44 2.96
CA PHE A 313 7.93 -36.89 2.72
C PHE A 313 7.51 -37.29 1.32
N LEU A 314 6.73 -36.47 0.63
CA LEU A 314 6.18 -36.83 -0.69
C LEU A 314 7.16 -36.41 -1.78
N GLY A 315 7.54 -37.34 -2.67
CA GLY A 315 8.41 -37.07 -3.83
C GLY A 315 7.88 -35.92 -4.71
N ALA A 316 8.74 -35.27 -5.49
CA ALA A 316 8.41 -34.06 -6.25
C ALA A 316 7.15 -34.21 -7.15
N LYS A 317 6.87 -35.42 -7.62
CA LYS A 317 5.68 -35.76 -8.41
C LYS A 317 4.35 -35.71 -7.64
N TYR A 318 4.34 -35.89 -6.32
CA TYR A 318 3.12 -35.91 -5.52
C TYR A 318 2.79 -34.55 -4.88
N ALA A 319 3.82 -33.73 -4.62
CA ALA A 319 3.65 -32.39 -4.06
C ALA A 319 2.95 -31.40 -5.02
N SER A 320 3.07 -31.59 -6.34
CA SER A 320 2.40 -30.77 -7.36
C SER A 320 0.89 -31.00 -7.44
N PHE A 321 0.38 -32.15 -6.97
CA PHE A 321 -1.06 -32.47 -7.00
C PHE A 321 -1.85 -31.94 -5.78
N LEU A 322 -1.17 -31.39 -4.79
CA LEU A 322 -1.78 -30.85 -3.56
C LEU A 322 -2.02 -29.33 -3.65
N GLN A 323 -1.86 -28.74 -4.84
CA GLN A 323 -2.21 -27.35 -5.11
C GLN A 323 -3.72 -27.25 -5.43
N VAL A 324 -4.54 -27.26 -4.38
CA VAL A 324 -5.93 -26.77 -4.42
C VAL A 324 -6.11 -25.77 -3.28
#